data_AF-A0A7S0NHZ2-F1
#
_entry.id   AF-A0A7S0NHZ2-F1
#
_cell.length_a   1.000
_cell.length_b   1.000
_cell.length_c   1.000
_cell.angle_alpha   90.00
_cell.angle_beta   90.00
_cell.angle_gamma   90.00
#
_symmetry.space_group_name_H-M   'P 1'
#
loop_
_entity.id
_entity.type
_entity.pdbx_description
1 polymer ?
#
loop_
_entity_poly.entity_id
_entity_poly.type
_entity_poly.pdbx_seq_one_letter_code
_entity_poly.pdbx_strand_id
1 'polypeptide(L)'
;FTPVLPDGNVREEYPPTVNDVKAAALASSVATGMFGAEAVLDVAPVMPAEDFSFFAEEWPSTMMWLGAYNVTAGATWPLHSGRYVLDESVLYRGVAMHVGYATEFIAKGFD
;
A
#
# COMPACT_ATOMS: atom_id res chain seq x y z
N PHE A 1 5.76 5.19 23.37
CA PHE A 1 5.62 4.45 24.64
C PHE A 1 5.52 2.99 24.25
N THR A 2 6.59 2.20 24.42
CA THR A 2 6.50 0.77 24.10
C THR A 2 5.91 0.05 25.31
N PRO A 3 4.71 -0.57 25.22
CA PRO A 3 4.09 -1.22 26.36
C PRO A 3 4.93 -2.43 26.80
N VAL A 4 5.30 -2.47 28.08
CA VAL A 4 5.85 -3.68 28.70
C VAL A 4 4.67 -4.59 29.03
N LEU A 5 4.69 -5.81 28.49
CA LEU A 5 3.66 -6.82 28.76
C LEU A 5 3.75 -7.34 30.21
N PRO A 6 2.68 -7.95 30.75
CA PRO A 6 2.66 -8.51 32.10
C PRO A 6 3.73 -9.57 32.39
N ASP A 7 4.31 -10.19 31.35
CA ASP A 7 5.39 -11.18 31.43
C ASP A 7 6.80 -10.54 31.39
N GLY A 8 6.89 -9.20 31.36
CA GLY A 8 8.15 -8.46 31.30
C GLY A 8 8.70 -8.27 29.88
N ASN A 9 8.05 -8.83 28.85
CA ASN A 9 8.48 -8.67 27.47
C ASN A 9 8.09 -7.31 26.90
N VAL A 10 8.98 -6.72 26.11
CA VAL A 10 8.69 -5.55 25.28
C VAL A 10 8.21 -6.06 23.94
N ARG A 11 7.01 -5.65 23.49
CA ARG A 11 6.62 -5.87 22.09
C ARG A 11 7.18 -4.76 21.24
N GLU A 12 7.89 -5.13 20.19
CA GLU A 12 8.20 -4.21 19.11
C GLU A 12 6.89 -3.84 18.42
N GLU A 13 6.56 -2.56 18.45
CA GLU A 13 5.39 -2.02 17.75
C GLU A 13 5.81 -1.59 16.36
N TYR A 14 4.91 -1.76 15.39
CA TYR A 14 5.16 -1.28 14.04
C TYR A 14 5.14 0.25 14.04
N PRO A 15 6.19 0.92 13.55
CA PRO A 15 6.17 2.35 13.39
C PRO A 15 5.09 2.76 12.37
N PRO A 16 4.72 4.06 12.31
CA PRO A 16 3.87 4.54 11.22
C PRO A 16 4.50 4.22 9.86
N THR A 17 3.72 3.64 8.95
CA THR A 17 4.17 3.50 7.56
C THR A 17 4.11 4.87 6.89
N VAL A 18 5.27 5.47 6.63
CA VAL A 18 5.39 6.78 5.99
C VAL A 18 5.92 6.59 4.57
N ASN A 19 5.13 6.96 3.57
CA ASN A 19 5.58 6.93 2.18
C ASN A 19 6.58 8.06 1.92
N ASP A 20 7.72 7.73 1.29
CA ASP A 20 8.65 8.72 0.76
C ASP A 20 7.99 9.50 -0.38
N VAL A 21 8.19 10.82 -0.41
CA VAL A 21 7.53 11.73 -1.36
C VAL A 21 7.91 11.40 -2.81
N LYS A 22 9.16 11.02 -3.07
CA LYS A 22 9.61 10.70 -4.43
C LYS A 22 9.14 9.32 -4.87
N ALA A 23 9.20 8.33 -3.96
CA ALA A 23 8.67 7.00 -4.22
C ALA A 23 7.17 7.04 -4.52
N ALA A 24 6.40 7.79 -3.72
CA ALA A 24 4.98 7.99 -3.95
C ALA A 24 4.70 8.73 -5.27
N ALA A 25 5.48 9.75 -5.61
CA ALA A 25 5.33 10.47 -6.88
C ALA A 25 5.61 9.57 -8.10
N LEU A 26 6.63 8.71 -8.04
CA LEU A 26 6.92 7.73 -9.09
C LEU A 26 5.76 6.76 -9.27
N ALA A 27 5.25 6.21 -8.17
CA ALA A 27 4.08 5.33 -8.15
C ALA A 27 2.85 5.99 -8.77
N SER A 28 2.53 7.23 -8.37
CA SER A 28 1.40 7.99 -8.92
C SER A 28 1.58 8.27 -10.42
N SER A 29 2.80 8.58 -10.88
CA SER A 29 3.10 8.78 -12.30
C SER A 29 2.88 7.50 -13.12
N VAL A 30 3.37 6.35 -12.61
CA VAL A 30 3.18 5.04 -13.28
C VAL A 30 1.69 4.69 -13.35
N ALA A 31 0.97 4.82 -12.23
CA ALA A 31 -0.46 4.54 -12.17
C ALA A 31 -1.26 5.44 -13.14
N THR A 32 -0.95 6.74 -13.15
CA THR A 32 -1.58 7.71 -14.05
C THR A 32 -1.34 7.35 -15.53
N GLY A 33 -0.11 6.99 -15.88
CA GLY A 33 0.25 6.61 -17.26
C GLY A 33 -0.43 5.32 -17.73
N MET A 34 -0.65 4.36 -16.83
CA MET A 34 -1.26 3.07 -17.16
C MET A 34 -2.79 3.09 -17.13
N PHE A 35 -3.39 3.83 -16.18
CA PHE A 35 -4.80 3.69 -15.84
C PHE A 35 -5.59 5.00 -15.89
N GLY A 36 -4.96 6.11 -16.25
CA GLY A 36 -5.58 7.44 -16.24
C GLY A 36 -5.45 8.13 -14.89
N ALA A 37 -5.60 9.47 -14.89
CA ALA A 37 -5.46 10.30 -13.70
C ALA A 37 -6.58 10.03 -12.67
N GLU A 38 -7.75 9.63 -13.13
CA GLU A 38 -8.91 9.28 -12.31
C GLU A 38 -8.73 8.00 -11.51
N ALA A 39 -7.76 7.15 -11.89
CA ALA A 39 -7.45 5.92 -11.16
C ALA A 39 -6.56 6.15 -9.94
N VAL A 40 -5.98 7.36 -9.79
CA VAL A 40 -5.12 7.73 -8.67
C VAL A 40 -5.91 8.61 -7.71
N LEU A 41 -6.05 8.16 -6.47
CA LEU A 41 -6.80 8.84 -5.44
C LEU A 41 -5.93 9.06 -4.21
N ASP A 42 -5.98 10.26 -3.64
CA ASP A 42 -5.39 10.53 -2.33
C ASP A 42 -6.22 9.86 -1.24
N VAL A 43 -5.53 9.17 -0.33
CA VAL A 43 -6.13 8.50 0.82
C VAL A 43 -5.63 9.19 2.08
N ALA A 44 -6.56 9.57 2.97
CA ALA A 44 -6.19 10.09 4.28
C ALA A 44 -5.41 9.02 5.08
N PRO A 45 -4.51 9.41 6.00
CA PRO A 45 -3.85 8.46 6.89
C PRO A 45 -4.87 7.57 7.61
N VAL A 46 -4.57 6.27 7.68
CA VAL A 46 -5.44 5.24 8.29
C VAL A 46 -4.75 4.60 9.49
N MET A 47 -5.53 4.02 10.39
CA MET A 47 -5.06 3.39 11.63
C MET A 47 -4.66 1.89 11.58
N PRO A 48 -4.83 1.10 10.48
CA PRO A 48 -4.26 -0.23 10.41
C PRO A 48 -2.73 -0.22 10.62
N ALA A 49 -2.23 -1.22 11.34
CA ALA A 49 -0.81 -1.44 11.53
C ALA A 49 -0.27 -2.32 10.39
N GLU A 50 0.92 -1.99 9.89
CA GLU A 50 1.57 -2.69 8.79
C GLU A 50 3.09 -2.77 9.05
N ASP A 51 3.68 -3.96 8.89
CA ASP A 51 5.10 -4.19 9.17
C ASP A 51 6.01 -3.70 8.03
N PHE A 52 5.43 -3.37 6.87
CA PHE A 52 6.11 -2.65 5.79
C PHE A 52 6.76 -1.34 6.27
N SER A 53 6.25 -0.77 7.37
CA SER A 53 6.83 0.37 8.07
C SER A 53 8.33 0.23 8.34
N PHE A 54 8.83 -0.96 8.71
CA PHE A 54 10.27 -1.17 8.93
C PHE A 54 11.10 -0.99 7.66
N PHE A 55 10.57 -1.38 6.48
CA PHE A 55 11.26 -1.09 5.22
C PHE A 55 11.22 0.41 4.90
N ALA A 56 10.09 1.06 5.18
CA ALA A 56 9.89 2.48 4.93
C ALA A 56 10.72 3.40 5.84
N GLU A 57 11.11 2.94 7.04
CA GLU A 57 12.05 3.67 7.90
C GLU A 57 13.47 3.68 7.36
N GLU A 58 13.90 2.62 6.67
CA GLU A 58 15.28 2.44 6.22
C GLU A 58 15.50 2.87 4.77
N TRP A 59 14.50 2.71 3.90
CA TRP A 59 14.61 2.93 2.47
C TRP A 59 13.48 3.79 1.93
N PRO A 60 13.73 4.67 0.94
CA PRO A 60 12.67 5.38 0.24
C PRO A 60 11.65 4.40 -0.34
N SER A 61 10.48 4.34 0.28
CA SER A 61 9.48 3.32 0.05
C SER A 61 8.11 3.95 -0.16
N THR A 62 7.24 3.24 -0.86
CA THR A 62 5.84 3.64 -1.00
C THR A 62 4.94 2.41 -0.93
N MET A 63 3.90 2.49 -0.10
CA MET A 63 2.81 1.52 -0.05
C MET A 63 1.56 2.15 -0.70
N MET A 64 0.89 1.37 -1.54
CA MET A 64 -0.32 1.79 -2.25
C MET A 64 -1.47 0.86 -1.94
N TRP A 65 -2.69 1.41 -1.97
CA TRP A 65 -3.92 0.64 -1.91
C TRP A 65 -4.38 0.26 -3.33
N LEU A 66 -4.73 -1.01 -3.52
CA LEU A 66 -5.48 -1.45 -4.69
C LEU A 66 -6.97 -1.49 -4.34
N GLY A 67 -7.75 -0.59 -4.95
CA GLY A 67 -9.20 -0.57 -4.75
C GLY A 67 -9.85 -1.86 -5.28
N ALA A 68 -10.48 -2.62 -4.38
CA ALA A 68 -11.15 -3.89 -4.69
C ALA A 68 -12.63 -3.93 -4.24
N TYR A 69 -13.20 -2.78 -3.87
CA TYR A 69 -14.61 -2.69 -3.50
C TYR A 69 -15.49 -2.86 -4.73
N ASN A 70 -16.34 -3.88 -4.73
CA ASN A 70 -17.23 -4.19 -5.85
C ASN A 70 -18.54 -4.83 -5.36
N VAL A 71 -19.65 -4.11 -5.52
CA VAL A 71 -20.99 -4.57 -5.11
C VAL A 71 -21.45 -5.78 -5.94
N THR A 72 -21.20 -5.78 -7.25
CA THR A 72 -21.62 -6.86 -8.14
C THR A 72 -20.88 -8.16 -7.84
N ALA A 73 -19.61 -8.08 -7.43
CA ALA A 73 -18.82 -9.23 -7.00
C ALA A 73 -19.03 -9.62 -5.52
N GLY A 74 -19.84 -8.86 -4.76
CA GLY A 74 -20.02 -9.06 -3.32
C GLY A 74 -18.81 -8.65 -2.46
N ALA A 75 -17.76 -8.11 -3.06
CA ALA A 75 -16.52 -7.64 -2.43
C ALA A 75 -16.75 -6.30 -1.71
N THR A 76 -17.51 -6.33 -0.62
CA THR A 76 -17.97 -5.13 0.10
C THR A 76 -17.63 -5.14 1.59
N TRP A 77 -17.12 -6.26 2.09
CA TRP A 77 -16.73 -6.43 3.48
C TRP A 77 -15.28 -5.95 3.70
N PRO A 78 -14.96 -5.36 4.86
CA PRO A 78 -13.62 -4.89 5.14
C PRO A 78 -12.64 -6.05 5.37
N LEU A 79 -11.34 -5.72 5.32
CA LEU A 79 -10.28 -6.61 5.76
C LEU A 79 -10.55 -7.09 7.20
N HIS A 80 -10.09 -8.31 7.53
CA HIS A 80 -10.34 -9.04 8.79
C HIS A 80 -11.79 -9.50 9.05
N SER A 81 -12.76 -9.22 8.17
CA SER A 81 -14.09 -9.83 8.27
C SER A 81 -14.06 -11.28 7.79
N GLY A 82 -14.75 -12.20 8.50
CA GLY A 82 -14.97 -13.57 8.02
C GLY A 82 -15.86 -13.67 6.77
N ARG A 83 -16.37 -12.53 6.28
CA ARG A 83 -17.13 -12.39 5.02
C ARG A 83 -16.33 -11.71 3.92
N TYR A 84 -15.04 -11.44 4.14
CA TYR A 84 -14.20 -10.79 3.16
C TYR A 84 -14.17 -11.60 1.85
N VAL A 85 -14.40 -10.91 0.74
CA VAL A 85 -14.29 -11.43 -0.62
C VAL A 85 -13.48 -10.41 -1.39
N LEU A 86 -12.46 -10.87 -2.10
CA LEU A 86 -11.65 -10.04 -3.00
C LEU A 86 -12.28 -10.01 -4.39
N ASP A 87 -12.39 -8.83 -4.99
CA ASP A 87 -12.65 -8.73 -6.43
C ASP A 87 -11.38 -9.08 -7.20
N GLU A 88 -11.30 -10.30 -7.71
CA GLU A 88 -10.12 -10.76 -8.46
C GLU A 88 -9.95 -10.03 -9.80
N SER A 89 -10.99 -9.36 -10.30
CA SER A 89 -10.90 -8.63 -11.57
C SER A 89 -9.92 -7.46 -11.52
N VAL A 90 -9.53 -6.98 -10.32
CA VAL A 90 -8.54 -5.90 -10.17
C VAL A 90 -7.10 -6.40 -10.02
N LEU A 91 -6.87 -7.71 -9.83
CA LEU A 91 -5.52 -8.25 -9.55
C LEU A 91 -4.51 -7.93 -10.64
N TYR A 92 -4.92 -7.90 -11.91
CA TYR A 92 -4.01 -7.56 -13.02
C TYR A 92 -3.44 -6.14 -12.88
N ARG A 93 -4.19 -5.21 -12.28
CA ARG A 93 -3.71 -3.84 -12.03
C ARG A 93 -2.62 -3.82 -10.97
N GLY A 94 -2.75 -4.63 -9.91
CA GLY A 94 -1.72 -4.79 -8.90
C GLY A 94 -0.41 -5.34 -9.48
N VAL A 95 -0.50 -6.38 -10.32
CA VAL A 95 0.68 -6.94 -11.02
C VAL A 95 1.31 -5.91 -11.93
N ALA A 96 0.51 -5.22 -12.75
CA ALA A 96 0.99 -4.18 -13.64
C ALA A 96 1.67 -3.03 -12.86
N MET A 97 1.15 -2.63 -11.70
CA MET A 97 1.79 -1.63 -10.85
C MET A 97 3.14 -2.09 -10.32
N HIS A 98 3.27 -3.32 -9.82
CA HIS A 98 4.58 -3.82 -9.36
C HIS A 98 5.61 -3.85 -10.50
N VAL A 99 5.23 -4.38 -11.66
CA VAL A 99 6.14 -4.47 -12.84
C VAL A 99 6.47 -3.07 -13.37
N GLY A 100 5.46 -2.22 -13.51
CA GLY A 100 5.61 -0.84 -13.99
C GLY A 100 6.50 -0.01 -13.08
N TYR A 101 6.24 -0.04 -11.77
CA TYR A 101 7.04 0.68 -10.78
C TYR A 101 8.51 0.24 -10.82
N ALA A 102 8.76 -1.07 -10.79
CA ALA A 102 10.12 -1.60 -10.84
C ALA A 102 10.83 -1.22 -12.14
N THR A 103 10.15 -1.31 -13.28
CA THR A 103 10.72 -0.98 -14.59
C THR A 103 11.05 0.51 -14.68
N GLU A 104 10.13 1.38 -14.26
CA GLU A 104 10.34 2.83 -14.29
C GLU A 104 11.47 3.24 -13.32
N PHE A 105 11.50 2.67 -12.12
CA PHE A 105 12.58 2.92 -11.16
C PHE A 105 13.94 2.49 -11.70
N ILE A 106 14.05 1.32 -12.35
CA ILE A 106 15.30 0.88 -12.97
C ILE A 106 15.72 1.83 -14.11
N ALA A 107 14.75 2.37 -14.85
CA ALA A 107 15.03 3.23 -16.01
C ALA A 107 15.53 4.63 -15.63
N LYS A 108 14.98 5.24 -14.56
CA LYS A 108 15.28 6.65 -14.22
C LYS A 108 15.47 6.94 -12.72
N GLY A 109 15.30 5.95 -11.85
CA GLY A 109 15.34 6.15 -10.40
C GLY A 109 14.17 6.99 -9.90
N PHE A 110 14.48 7.92 -8.99
CA PHE A 110 13.51 8.87 -8.43
C PHE A 110 13.62 10.27 -9.06
N ASP A 111 14.35 10.38 -10.17
CA ASP A 111 14.68 11.64 -10.84
C ASP A 111 13.67 12.00 -11.96
#